data_AF-A0A0A0DDN8-F1
#
_entry.id   AF-A0A0A0DDN8-F1
#
_cell.length_a   1.000
_cell.length_b   1.000
_cell.length_c   1.000
_cell.angle_alpha   90.00
_cell.angle_beta   90.00
_cell.angle_gamma   90.00
#
_symmetry.space_group_name_H-M   'P 1'
#
loop_
_entity.id
_entity.type
_entity.pdbx_description
1 polymer ?
#
loop_
_entity_poly.entity_id
_entity_poly.type
_entity_poly.pdbx_seq_one_letter_code
_entity_poly.pdbx_strand_id
1 'polypeptide(L)'
;MFKHTPEQARAAWVAALRSGQYKQTTDTLKDDYGFCCLGVACDVYAKLEPETGASWDGDTFVTPNHDDDQNDATLPTLVRNWLGLDGFSGPLTREATLATCAASLANLNDDKGFTFAQLADVIENKGVVLRG
;
A
#
# COMPACT_ATOMS: atom_id res chain seq x y z
N MET A 1 16.66 -6.61 -5.10
CA MET A 1 16.62 -5.23 -4.56
C MET A 1 15.66 -4.46 -5.43
N PHE A 2 14.72 -3.70 -4.84
CA PHE A 2 13.77 -2.91 -5.60
C PHE A 2 14.47 -1.75 -6.34
N LYS A 3 13.88 -1.31 -7.45
CA LYS A 3 14.36 -0.17 -8.23
C LYS A 3 14.17 1.14 -7.47
N HIS A 4 13.11 1.25 -6.68
CA HIS A 4 12.80 2.44 -5.90
C HIS A 4 13.03 2.22 -4.40
N THR A 5 13.43 3.27 -3.68
CA THR A 5 13.50 3.25 -2.22
C THR A 5 12.09 3.27 -1.61
N PRO A 6 11.92 2.89 -0.33
CA PRO A 6 10.65 3.02 0.36
C PRO A 6 10.04 4.42 0.33
N GLU A 7 10.86 5.47 0.40
CA GLU A 7 10.41 6.87 0.31
C GLU A 7 9.82 7.17 -1.07
N GLN A 8 10.50 6.75 -2.13
CA GLN A 8 10.04 6.93 -3.51
C GLN A 8 8.77 6.10 -3.77
N ALA A 9 8.70 4.89 -3.23
CA ALA A 9 7.53 4.02 -3.30
C ALA A 9 6.29 4.67 -2.66
N ARG A 10 6.42 5.15 -1.42
CA ARG A 10 5.34 5.85 -0.71
C ARG A 10 4.92 7.14 -1.43
N ALA A 11 5.88 7.91 -1.95
CA ALA A 11 5.57 9.11 -2.72
C ALA A 11 4.79 8.79 -4.00
N ALA A 12 5.15 7.73 -4.73
CA ALA A 12 4.41 7.28 -5.91
C ALA A 12 3.00 6.81 -5.57
N TRP A 13 2.84 6.09 -4.46
CA TRP A 13 1.52 5.69 -3.97
C TRP A 13 0.63 6.89 -3.62
N VAL A 14 1.15 7.88 -2.88
CA VAL A 14 0.45 9.13 -2.58
C VAL A 14 0.05 9.86 -3.86
N ALA A 15 0.98 9.97 -4.82
CA ALA A 15 0.70 10.61 -6.11
C ALA A 15 -0.43 9.88 -6.86
N ALA A 16 -0.44 8.55 -6.85
CA ALA A 16 -1.49 7.75 -7.47
C ALA A 16 -2.86 7.97 -6.82
N LEU A 17 -2.92 7.98 -5.48
CA LEU A 17 -4.15 8.29 -4.74
C LEU A 17 -4.69 9.69 -5.08
N ARG A 18 -3.81 10.68 -5.24
CA ARG A 18 -4.20 12.06 -5.60
C ARG A 18 -4.48 12.28 -7.09
N SER A 19 -4.14 11.33 -7.95
CA SER A 19 -4.17 11.51 -9.42
C SER A 19 -5.58 11.65 -10.01
N GLY A 20 -6.60 11.15 -9.31
CA GLY A 20 -7.95 10.99 -9.85
C GLY A 20 -8.09 9.89 -10.92
N GLN A 21 -7.03 9.12 -11.19
CA GLN A 21 -7.06 8.01 -12.17
C GLN A 21 -7.68 6.73 -11.61
N TYR A 22 -7.70 6.59 -10.29
CA TYR A 22 -8.26 5.44 -9.60
C TYR A 22 -9.65 5.75 -9.06
N LYS A 23 -10.57 4.80 -9.21
CA LYS A 23 -11.85 4.80 -8.50
C LYS A 23 -11.68 4.03 -7.20
N GLN A 24 -12.27 4.55 -6.13
CA GLN A 24 -12.19 3.95 -4.81
C GLN A 24 -13.25 2.87 -4.63
N THR A 25 -12.84 1.70 -4.12
CA THR A 25 -13.73 0.66 -3.57
C THR A 25 -13.32 0.32 -2.13
N THR A 26 -14.07 -0.55 -1.46
CA THR A 26 -13.83 -1.03 -0.09
C THR A 26 -13.74 -2.55 -0.03
N ASP A 27 -13.25 -3.08 1.09
CA ASP A 27 -13.25 -4.52 1.46
C ASP A 27 -12.37 -5.45 0.61
N THR A 28 -11.94 -5.01 -0.57
CA THR A 28 -11.03 -5.73 -1.47
C THR A 28 -9.97 -4.80 -2.04
N LEU A 29 -8.81 -5.35 -2.40
CA LEU A 29 -7.75 -4.66 -3.12
C LEU A 29 -8.28 -4.12 -4.45
N LYS A 30 -9.07 -4.90 -5.16
CA LYS A 30 -9.64 -4.55 -6.45
C LYS A 30 -10.97 -5.28 -6.66
N ASP A 31 -11.88 -4.62 -7.35
CA ASP A 31 -13.08 -5.21 -7.92
C ASP A 31 -13.38 -4.58 -9.29
N ASP A 32 -14.53 -4.91 -9.87
CA ASP A 32 -15.05 -4.33 -11.11
C ASP A 32 -15.25 -2.79 -11.03
N TYR A 33 -15.33 -2.21 -9.84
CA TYR A 33 -15.64 -0.81 -9.60
C TYR A 33 -14.41 0.06 -9.33
N GLY A 34 -13.32 -0.52 -8.82
CA GLY A 34 -12.08 0.19 -8.56
C GLY A 34 -11.08 -0.55 -7.69
N PHE A 35 -10.36 0.23 -6.90
CA PHE A 35 -9.29 -0.22 -6.00
C PHE A 35 -9.52 0.36 -4.61
N CYS A 36 -9.20 -0.39 -3.55
CA CYS A 36 -9.00 0.25 -2.26
C CYS A 36 -7.62 0.91 -2.22
N CYS A 37 -7.30 1.65 -1.16
CA CYS A 37 -6.00 2.31 -1.07
C CYS A 37 -4.81 1.33 -1.12
N LEU A 38 -4.97 0.11 -0.58
CA LEU A 38 -3.93 -0.92 -0.63
C LEU A 38 -3.80 -1.51 -2.05
N GLY A 39 -4.92 -1.69 -2.77
CA GLY A 39 -4.88 -2.10 -4.17
C GLY A 39 -4.20 -1.09 -5.09
N VAL A 40 -4.39 0.22 -4.82
CA VAL A 40 -3.62 1.27 -5.51
C VAL A 40 -2.11 1.07 -5.27
N ALA A 41 -1.69 0.71 -4.05
CA ALA A 41 -0.28 0.43 -3.77
C ALA A 41 0.24 -0.77 -4.57
N CYS A 42 -0.54 -1.86 -4.67
CA CYS A 42 -0.20 -3.03 -5.49
C CYS A 42 -0.08 -2.69 -6.98
N ASP A 43 -1.01 -1.90 -7.50
CA ASP A 43 -0.98 -1.50 -8.92
C ASP A 43 0.21 -0.59 -9.25
N VAL A 44 0.51 0.39 -8.38
CA VAL A 44 1.69 1.23 -8.53
C VAL A 44 2.97 0.39 -8.44
N TYR A 45 3.02 -0.58 -7.51
CA TYR A 45 4.13 -1.51 -7.39
C TYR A 45 4.39 -2.29 -8.68
N ALA A 46 3.36 -2.94 -9.25
CA ALA A 46 3.49 -3.69 -10.50
C ALA A 46 3.99 -2.82 -11.67
N LYS A 47 3.60 -1.55 -11.71
CA LYS A 47 4.04 -0.58 -12.73
C LYS A 47 5.49 -0.13 -12.55
N LEU A 48 5.95 0.05 -11.32
CA LEU A 48 7.27 0.60 -11.02
C LEU A 48 8.37 -0.46 -10.84
N GLU A 49 7.97 -1.68 -10.49
CA GLU A 49 8.85 -2.81 -10.22
C GLU A 49 8.52 -4.02 -11.14
N PRO A 50 8.43 -3.87 -12.47
CA PRO A 50 7.94 -4.93 -13.37
C PRO A 50 8.83 -6.19 -13.37
N GLU A 51 10.12 -6.03 -13.10
CA GLU A 51 11.10 -7.12 -13.00
C GLU A 51 10.80 -8.09 -11.85
N THR A 52 9.92 -7.68 -10.92
CA THR A 52 9.50 -8.52 -9.81
C THR A 52 8.42 -9.52 -10.22
N GLY A 53 7.88 -9.43 -11.43
CA GLY A 53 6.85 -10.35 -11.95
C GLY A 53 5.50 -10.25 -11.24
N ALA A 54 5.29 -9.28 -10.36
CA ALA A 54 3.99 -9.05 -9.74
C ALA A 54 2.99 -8.45 -10.72
N SER A 55 1.77 -8.95 -10.72
CA SER A 55 0.73 -8.58 -11.68
C SER A 55 -0.68 -8.85 -11.16
N TRP A 56 -1.68 -8.38 -11.89
CA TRP A 56 -3.10 -8.68 -11.62
C TRP A 56 -3.56 -9.86 -12.47
N ASP A 57 -4.21 -10.84 -11.82
CA ASP A 57 -5.00 -11.89 -12.47
C ASP A 57 -6.47 -11.71 -12.03
N GLY A 58 -7.28 -11.11 -12.90
CA GLY A 58 -8.61 -10.64 -12.53
C GLY A 58 -8.55 -9.59 -11.41
N ASP A 59 -9.14 -9.90 -10.27
CA ASP A 59 -9.16 -9.06 -9.06
C ASP A 59 -8.13 -9.47 -8.02
N THR A 60 -7.39 -10.55 -8.28
CA THR A 60 -6.33 -11.04 -7.38
C THR A 60 -4.98 -10.48 -7.80
N PHE A 61 -4.24 -9.97 -6.82
CA PHE A 61 -2.86 -9.52 -7.03
C PHE A 61 -1.87 -10.67 -6.78
N VAL A 62 -1.15 -11.06 -7.82
CA VAL A 62 -0.27 -12.23 -7.81
C VAL A 62 1.18 -11.81 -7.73
N THR A 63 1.97 -12.53 -6.92
CA THR A 63 3.43 -12.37 -6.83
C THR A 63 4.14 -13.70 -7.15
N PRO A 64 5.36 -13.69 -7.74
CA PRO A 64 5.98 -14.90 -8.30
C PRO A 64 6.29 -16.00 -7.28
N ASN A 65 6.46 -15.65 -6.01
CA ASN A 65 6.81 -16.62 -4.97
C ASN A 65 5.60 -17.17 -4.24
N HIS A 66 4.39 -16.82 -4.67
CA HIS A 66 3.14 -17.05 -3.96
C HIS A 66 3.27 -16.81 -2.45
N ASP A 67 3.28 -15.54 -2.04
CA ASP A 67 3.22 -15.17 -0.61
C ASP A 67 2.08 -15.92 0.11
N ASP A 68 2.36 -16.44 1.31
CA ASP A 68 1.37 -17.12 2.18
C ASP A 68 0.21 -16.18 2.59
N ASP A 69 0.39 -14.87 2.43
CA ASP A 69 -0.59 -13.80 2.74
C ASP A 69 -1.36 -13.28 1.50
N GLN A 70 -1.37 -14.01 0.37
CA GLN A 70 -2.20 -13.64 -0.78
C GLN A 70 -3.69 -13.85 -0.46
N ASN A 71 -4.30 -12.84 0.16
CA ASN A 71 -5.73 -12.66 0.17
C ASN A 71 -6.08 -11.33 -0.50
N ASP A 72 -7.28 -11.24 -1.03
CA ASP A 72 -7.73 -10.07 -1.80
C ASP A 72 -8.00 -8.84 -0.92
N ALA A 73 -7.67 -8.85 0.37
CA ALA A 73 -7.90 -7.74 1.30
C ALA A 73 -6.63 -7.20 1.98
N THR A 74 -5.49 -7.89 1.85
CA THR A 74 -4.25 -7.53 2.53
C THR A 74 -3.10 -7.27 1.57
N LEU A 75 -2.17 -6.41 1.99
CA LEU A 75 -1.02 -6.06 1.20
C LEU A 75 0.01 -7.23 1.18
N PRO A 76 0.41 -7.75 0.01
CA PRO A 76 1.42 -8.81 -0.07
C PRO A 76 2.75 -8.38 0.56
N THR A 77 3.53 -9.33 1.11
CA THR A 77 4.83 -9.07 1.76
C THR A 77 5.79 -8.34 0.83
N LEU A 78 5.79 -8.68 -0.45
CA LEU A 78 6.65 -8.02 -1.42
C LEU A 78 6.36 -6.51 -1.55
N VAL A 79 5.08 -6.13 -1.54
CA VAL A 79 4.64 -4.73 -1.60
C VAL A 79 4.86 -4.04 -0.25
N ARG A 80 4.64 -4.73 0.88
CA ARG A 80 5.00 -4.24 2.23
C ARG A 80 6.47 -3.88 2.34
N ASN A 81 7.35 -4.77 1.87
CA ASN A 81 8.80 -4.58 1.88
C ASN A 81 9.20 -3.40 0.99
N TRP A 82 8.59 -3.28 -0.18
CA TRP A 82 8.82 -2.17 -1.10
C TRP A 82 8.44 -0.82 -0.49
N LEU A 83 7.32 -0.76 0.23
CA LEU A 83 6.88 0.44 0.96
C LEU A 83 7.66 0.69 2.27
N GLY A 84 8.50 -0.25 2.70
CA GLY A 84 9.22 -0.19 3.97
C GLY A 84 8.33 -0.35 5.20
N LEU A 85 7.28 -1.18 5.11
CA LEU A 85 6.31 -1.40 6.19
C LEU A 85 6.66 -2.60 7.09
N ASP A 86 7.70 -3.37 6.76
CA ASP A 86 8.08 -4.64 7.42
C ASP A 86 8.97 -4.48 8.68
N GLY A 87 8.79 -3.38 9.41
CA GLY A 87 9.59 -3.05 10.59
C GLY A 87 9.18 -3.82 11.85
N PHE A 88 9.55 -5.09 12.00
CA PHE A 88 9.59 -5.77 13.30
C PHE A 88 10.82 -6.70 13.41
N SER A 89 11.95 -6.16 13.86
CA SER A 89 13.07 -6.98 14.34
C SER A 89 13.91 -6.31 15.44
N GLY A 90 13.39 -5.28 16.11
CA GLY A 90 14.05 -4.59 17.23
C GLY A 90 13.06 -4.23 18.35
N PRO A 91 13.54 -3.91 19.58
CA PRO A 91 12.66 -3.60 20.70
C PRO A 91 11.74 -2.44 20.31
N LEU A 92 10.45 -2.63 20.60
CA LEU A 92 9.34 -1.72 20.37
C LEU A 92 9.64 -0.30 20.84
N THR A 93 10.29 0.49 19.99
CA THR A 93 10.24 1.94 20.05
C THR A 93 9.01 2.39 19.25
N ARG A 94 8.68 3.67 19.36
CA ARG A 94 7.45 4.33 18.91
C ARG A 94 7.20 4.30 17.37
N GLU A 95 7.88 3.42 16.65
CA GLU A 95 7.94 3.28 15.19
C GLU A 95 7.20 2.03 14.66
N ALA A 96 6.42 1.32 15.49
CA ALA A 96 5.48 0.28 15.05
C ALA A 96 4.23 0.84 14.32
N THR A 97 4.32 2.05 13.77
CA THR A 97 3.16 2.77 13.24
C THR A 97 2.78 2.26 11.86
N LEU A 98 3.72 1.82 11.01
CA LEU A 98 3.41 1.63 9.58
C LEU A 98 2.77 0.29 9.20
N ALA A 99 3.18 -0.85 9.76
CA ALA A 99 2.47 -2.13 9.58
C ALA A 99 1.04 -2.06 10.15
N THR A 100 0.91 -1.49 11.36
CA THR A 100 -0.38 -1.12 11.95
C THR A 100 -1.12 -0.12 11.08
N CYS A 101 -0.42 0.78 10.38
CA CYS A 101 -1.04 1.75 9.46
C CYS A 101 -1.56 1.09 8.20
N ALA A 102 -0.98 0.03 7.63
CA ALA A 102 -1.56 -0.59 6.44
C ALA A 102 -2.95 -1.19 6.73
N ALA A 103 -3.05 -1.98 7.81
CA ALA A 103 -4.33 -2.47 8.33
C ALA A 103 -5.24 -1.30 8.77
N SER A 104 -4.67 -0.25 9.38
CA SER A 104 -5.43 0.94 9.72
C SER A 104 -5.87 1.75 8.49
N LEU A 105 -5.16 1.72 7.36
CA LEU A 105 -5.48 2.46 6.15
C LEU A 105 -6.61 1.75 5.41
N ALA A 106 -6.59 0.41 5.36
CA ALA A 106 -7.75 -0.38 4.99
C ALA A 106 -8.94 -0.02 5.90
N ASN A 107 -8.78 -0.03 7.23
CA ASN A 107 -9.86 0.39 8.14
C ASN A 107 -10.36 1.82 7.90
N LEU A 108 -9.46 2.77 7.61
CA LEU A 108 -9.84 4.14 7.29
C LEU A 108 -10.60 4.22 5.96
N ASN A 109 -10.19 3.43 4.97
CA ASN A 109 -10.85 3.30 3.68
C ASN A 109 -12.24 2.67 3.82
N ASP A 110 -12.33 1.55 4.54
CA ASP A 110 -13.49 0.67 4.58
C ASP A 110 -14.52 1.12 5.63
N ASP A 111 -14.10 1.25 6.89
CA ASP A 111 -15.02 1.52 8.01
C ASP A 111 -15.22 3.01 8.28
N LYS A 112 -14.21 3.84 7.99
CA LYS A 112 -14.27 5.29 8.25
C LYS A 112 -14.63 6.11 7.02
N GLY A 113 -14.70 5.48 5.84
CA GLY A 113 -15.09 6.14 4.58
C GLY A 113 -14.16 7.27 4.16
N PHE A 114 -12.87 7.20 4.50
CA PHE A 114 -11.89 8.19 4.07
C PHE A 114 -11.74 8.15 2.55
N THR A 115 -11.71 9.32 1.92
CA THR A 115 -11.39 9.44 0.49
C THR A 115 -9.90 9.20 0.24
N PHE A 116 -9.54 8.84 -1.00
CA PHE A 116 -8.13 8.79 -1.42
C PHE A 116 -7.32 10.05 -1.09
N ALA A 117 -7.91 11.24 -1.19
CA ALA A 117 -7.22 12.48 -0.83
C ALA A 117 -6.88 12.52 0.68
N GLN A 118 -7.81 12.11 1.55
CA GLN A 118 -7.59 12.05 2.99
C GLN A 118 -6.62 10.93 3.37
N LEU A 119 -6.69 9.78 2.69
CA LEU A 119 -5.73 8.69 2.90
C LEU A 119 -4.32 9.09 2.47
N ALA A 120 -4.20 9.82 1.34
CA ALA A 120 -2.95 10.41 0.90
C ALA A 120 -2.37 11.39 1.94
N ASP A 121 -3.21 12.25 2.55
CA ASP A 121 -2.80 13.13 3.64
C ASP A 121 -2.29 12.34 4.86
N VAL A 122 -2.93 11.22 5.21
CA VAL A 122 -2.49 10.37 6.34
C VAL A 122 -1.12 9.73 6.07
N ILE A 123 -0.90 9.24 4.85
CA ILE A 123 0.36 8.61 4.44
C ILE A 123 1.49 9.66 4.42
N GLU A 124 1.23 10.83 3.87
CA GLU A 124 2.20 11.93 3.78
C GLU A 124 2.53 12.52 5.16
N ASN A 125 1.53 12.82 5.99
CA ASN A 125 1.75 13.43 7.31
C ASN A 125 2.38 12.48 8.35
N LYS A 126 2.32 11.16 8.14
CA LYS A 126 3.10 10.19 8.94
C LYS A 126 4.48 9.89 8.34
N GLY A 127 4.72 10.30 7.07
CA GLY A 127 5.99 10.16 6.37
C GLY A 127 6.96 11.34 6.55
N VAL A 128 6.51 12.44 7.16
CA VAL A 128 7.39 13.55 7.53
C VAL A 128 7.94 13.30 8.93
N VAL A 129 9.25 13.03 9.01
CA VAL A 129 10.01 13.16 10.25
C VAL A 129 9.66 14.52 10.86
N LEU A 130 8.99 14.51 12.01
CA LEU A 130 8.86 15.70 12.84
C LEU A 130 10.29 16.10 13.23
N ARG A 131 10.85 17.08 12.51
CA ARG A 131 12.00 17.84 13.00
C ARG A 131 11.50 18.65 14.20
N GLY A 132 11.67 18.07 15.37
CA GLY A 132 11.90 18.82 16.61
C GLY A 132 13.37 19.18 16.69
#